data_AF-A0A4R0RFV4-F1
#
_entry.id   AF-A0A4R0RFV4-F1
#
_cell.length_a   1.000
_cell.length_b   1.000
_cell.length_c   1.000
_cell.angle_alpha   90.00
_cell.angle_beta   90.00
_cell.angle_gamma   90.00
#
_symmetry.space_group_name_H-M   'P 1'
#
loop_
_entity.id
_entity.type
_entity.pdbx_description
1 polymer ?
#
loop_
_entity_poly.entity_id
_entity_poly.type
_entity_poly.pdbx_seq_one_letter_code
_entity_poly.pdbx_strand_id
1 'polypeptide(L)'
;MADSNRTLIEQFYAKFNESRSDLSTRLEAFKNDAAKPKDVLDQIALDIAQLRKDLADATSYLPAYDQRQYELQVKNFEQSLDQLRTASAPKPKFAFKRKQAAPSSGQTTPSTKPPLTSPNAASSTSTTISNNARSLSGHSGAYLGPTSLPASSSASGSELTISDVDNCIINLFPTSSEGADVISALHVKNVKRSVLLLPVMSGSAILHDVQDTVLVIGCHQFRMHTSSHVDVYLSIPSNPIIEHCSNIRFAKYPTHLTTSPSNDNANKYLSVQDFSHIRATPSPNWQELPGDTVIGEERWPVAPGVDDVRTVLQSLLPKH
;
A
#
# COMPACT_ATOMS: atom_id res chain seq x y z
N MET A 1 18.41 -3.40 27.23
CA MET A 1 16.94 -3.35 27.05
C MET A 1 16.53 -2.97 25.63
N ALA A 2 17.23 -2.03 24.96
CA ALA A 2 16.92 -1.64 23.58
C ALA A 2 17.08 -2.81 22.56
N ASP A 3 18.13 -3.62 22.69
CA ASP A 3 18.37 -4.76 21.77
C ASP A 3 17.32 -5.87 21.90
N SER A 4 16.81 -6.09 23.12
CA SER A 4 15.73 -7.05 23.38
C SER A 4 14.41 -6.59 22.75
N ASN A 5 14.10 -5.29 22.82
CA ASN A 5 12.89 -4.74 22.21
C ASN A 5 12.97 -4.80 20.68
N ARG A 6 14.11 -4.42 20.09
CA ARG A 6 14.34 -4.54 18.64
C ARG A 6 14.13 -5.98 18.14
N THR A 7 14.67 -6.96 18.85
CA THR A 7 14.51 -8.38 18.49
C THR A 7 13.05 -8.83 18.56
N LEU A 8 12.30 -8.38 19.58
CA LEU A 8 10.86 -8.66 19.71
C LEU A 8 10.05 -8.05 18.58
N ILE A 9 10.38 -6.82 18.18
CA ILE A 9 9.75 -6.13 17.05
C ILE A 9 10.01 -6.88 15.74
N GLU A 10 11.27 -7.25 15.46
CA GLU A 10 11.64 -7.99 14.25
C GLU A 10 10.95 -9.37 14.18
N GLN A 11 10.90 -10.09 15.31
CA GLN A 11 10.18 -11.37 15.41
C GLN A 11 8.68 -11.20 15.20
N PHE A 12 8.09 -10.16 15.79
CA PHE A 12 6.68 -9.85 15.59
C PHE A 12 6.39 -9.56 14.13
N TYR A 13 7.19 -8.71 13.47
CA TYR A 13 7.01 -8.40 12.06
C TYR A 13 7.08 -9.65 11.18
N ALA A 14 8.07 -10.52 11.40
CA ALA A 14 8.22 -11.76 10.66
C ALA A 14 6.98 -12.68 10.84
N LYS A 15 6.58 -12.93 12.10
CA LYS A 15 5.45 -13.82 12.43
C LYS A 15 4.11 -13.26 11.93
N PHE A 16 3.91 -11.95 12.08
CA PHE A 16 2.68 -11.29 11.64
C PHE A 16 2.57 -11.32 10.12
N ASN A 17 3.66 -11.07 9.41
CA ASN A 17 3.69 -11.12 7.94
C ASN A 17 3.49 -12.54 7.40
N GLU A 18 4.07 -13.56 8.03
CA GLU A 18 3.85 -14.97 7.67
C GLU A 18 2.38 -15.36 7.85
N SER A 19 1.82 -15.12 9.04
CA SER A 19 0.40 -15.38 9.35
C SER A 19 -0.54 -14.63 8.39
N ARG A 20 -0.19 -13.38 8.04
CA ARG A 20 -0.94 -12.56 7.09
C ARG A 20 -0.92 -13.16 5.68
N SER A 21 0.25 -13.55 5.19
CA SER A 21 0.41 -14.14 3.84
C SER A 21 -0.38 -15.44 3.71
N ASP A 22 -0.29 -16.28 4.73
CA ASP A 22 -1.01 -17.54 4.79
C ASP A 22 -2.54 -17.34 4.88
N LEU A 23 -3.02 -16.43 5.75
CA LEU A 23 -4.44 -16.07 5.84
C LEU A 23 -4.97 -15.50 4.52
N SER A 24 -4.21 -14.62 3.86
CA SER A 24 -4.59 -14.06 2.55
C SER A 24 -4.72 -15.15 1.49
N THR A 25 -3.77 -16.08 1.45
CA THR A 25 -3.78 -17.22 0.51
C THR A 25 -4.99 -18.13 0.76
N ARG A 26 -5.27 -18.46 2.02
CA ARG A 26 -6.42 -19.29 2.40
C ARG A 26 -7.75 -18.59 2.14
N LEU A 27 -7.83 -17.28 2.33
CA LEU A 27 -9.01 -16.47 1.98
C LEU A 27 -9.28 -16.47 0.48
N GLU A 28 -8.25 -16.29 -0.35
CA GLU A 28 -8.40 -16.34 -1.82
C GLU A 28 -8.72 -17.76 -2.32
N ALA A 29 -8.10 -18.79 -1.74
CA ALA A 29 -8.45 -20.18 -2.05
C ALA A 29 -9.92 -20.47 -1.70
N PHE A 30 -10.39 -20.02 -0.54
CA PHE A 30 -11.79 -20.19 -0.12
C PHE A 30 -12.78 -19.43 -1.00
N LYS A 31 -12.43 -18.24 -1.48
CA LYS A 31 -13.26 -17.48 -2.44
C LYS A 31 -13.48 -18.25 -3.74
N ASN A 32 -12.47 -18.98 -4.20
CA ASN A 32 -12.48 -19.72 -5.45
C ASN A 32 -13.00 -21.17 -5.30
N ASP A 33 -13.10 -21.69 -4.08
CA ASP A 33 -13.62 -23.02 -3.80
C ASP A 33 -15.17 -23.04 -3.85
N ALA A 34 -15.70 -23.80 -4.81
CA ALA A 34 -17.14 -23.98 -4.98
C ALA A 34 -17.80 -24.75 -3.83
N ALA A 35 -17.06 -25.58 -3.10
CA ALA A 35 -17.58 -26.41 -2.02
C ALA A 35 -17.82 -25.62 -0.72
N LYS A 36 -17.18 -24.46 -0.56
CA LYS A 36 -17.27 -23.56 0.62
C LYS A 36 -17.32 -24.31 1.96
N PRO A 37 -16.32 -25.15 2.26
CA PRO A 37 -16.33 -25.99 3.46
C PRO A 37 -16.28 -25.14 4.73
N LYS A 38 -17.30 -25.29 5.59
CA LYS A 38 -17.45 -24.51 6.83
C LYS A 38 -16.24 -24.65 7.77
N ASP A 39 -15.62 -25.83 7.81
CA ASP A 39 -14.45 -26.13 8.66
C ASP A 39 -13.25 -25.22 8.35
N VAL A 40 -12.98 -24.96 7.06
CA VAL A 40 -11.92 -24.05 6.62
C VAL A 40 -12.22 -22.61 7.03
N LEU A 41 -13.48 -22.20 6.92
CA LEU A 41 -13.91 -20.85 7.30
C LEU A 41 -13.81 -20.63 8.82
N ASP A 42 -14.15 -21.65 9.60
CA ASP A 42 -14.02 -21.62 11.07
C ASP A 42 -12.54 -21.58 11.47
N GLN A 43 -11.65 -22.28 10.76
CA GLN A 43 -10.21 -22.20 11.02
C GLN A 43 -9.60 -20.85 10.65
N ILE A 44 -10.00 -20.25 9.53
CA ILE A 44 -9.58 -18.87 9.19
C ILE A 44 -10.04 -17.89 10.29
N ALA A 45 -11.24 -18.07 10.86
CA ALA A 45 -11.73 -17.23 11.94
C ALA A 45 -10.90 -17.38 13.24
N LEU A 46 -10.46 -18.59 13.57
CA LEU A 46 -9.58 -18.83 14.70
C LEU A 46 -8.22 -18.15 14.52
N ASP A 47 -7.64 -18.25 13.34
CA ASP A 47 -6.33 -17.65 13.05
C ASP A 47 -6.39 -16.11 13.02
N ILE A 48 -7.47 -15.51 12.54
CA ILE A 48 -7.68 -14.05 12.65
C ILE A 48 -7.80 -13.62 14.12
N ALA A 49 -8.51 -14.39 14.95
CA ALA A 49 -8.62 -14.10 16.38
C ALA A 49 -7.27 -14.22 17.09
N GLN A 50 -6.45 -15.20 16.70
CA GLN A 50 -5.08 -15.35 17.21
C GLN A 50 -4.20 -14.18 16.77
N LEU A 51 -4.28 -13.76 15.51
CA LEU A 51 -3.53 -12.61 14.97
C LEU A 51 -3.87 -11.31 15.71
N ARG A 52 -5.15 -11.11 16.05
CA ARG A 52 -5.61 -9.98 16.86
C ARG A 52 -5.05 -10.01 18.28
N LYS A 53 -4.99 -11.20 18.89
CA LYS A 53 -4.42 -11.39 20.22
C LYS A 53 -2.92 -11.09 20.22
N ASP A 54 -2.19 -11.64 19.27
CA ASP A 54 -0.75 -11.41 19.10
C ASP A 54 -0.46 -9.90 18.92
N LEU A 55 -1.29 -9.19 18.15
CA LEU A 55 -1.17 -7.74 17.99
C LEU A 55 -1.39 -6.99 19.31
N ALA A 56 -2.41 -7.38 20.08
CA ALA A 56 -2.69 -6.75 21.37
C ALA A 56 -1.55 -6.94 22.38
N ASP A 57 -0.92 -8.12 22.39
CA ASP A 57 0.26 -8.41 23.22
C ASP A 57 1.47 -7.58 22.77
N ALA A 58 1.56 -7.29 21.46
CA ALA A 58 2.65 -6.52 20.85
C ALA A 58 2.50 -4.99 20.94
N THR A 59 1.31 -4.47 21.25
CA THR A 59 1.03 -3.03 21.40
C THR A 59 1.97 -2.33 22.39
N SER A 60 2.50 -3.05 23.37
CA SER A 60 3.40 -2.47 24.38
C SER A 60 4.79 -2.08 23.85
N TYR A 61 5.25 -2.71 22.76
CA TYR A 61 6.59 -2.52 22.23
C TYR A 61 6.63 -2.08 20.75
N LEU A 62 5.52 -2.19 20.03
CA LEU A 62 5.42 -1.69 18.65
C LEU A 62 5.30 -0.17 18.58
N PRO A 63 5.84 0.47 17.53
CA PRO A 63 5.55 1.87 17.23
C PRO A 63 4.06 2.13 16.98
N ALA A 64 3.53 3.26 17.46
CA ALA A 64 2.10 3.60 17.34
C ALA A 64 1.58 3.66 15.88
N TYR A 65 2.46 3.98 14.94
CA TYR A 65 2.14 3.93 13.51
C TYR A 65 1.86 2.48 13.06
N ASP A 66 2.78 1.56 13.38
CA ASP A 66 2.65 0.14 13.00
C ASP A 66 1.47 -0.53 13.70
N GLN A 67 1.21 -0.20 14.96
CA GLN A 67 0.00 -0.66 15.68
C GLN A 67 -1.27 -0.33 14.88
N ARG A 68 -1.43 0.93 14.47
CA ARG A 68 -2.60 1.35 13.67
C ARG A 68 -2.68 0.64 12.33
N GLN A 69 -1.54 0.44 11.66
CA GLN A 69 -1.49 -0.26 10.39
C GLN A 69 -1.93 -1.72 10.54
N TYR A 70 -1.39 -2.45 11.52
CA TYR A 70 -1.75 -3.85 11.76
C TYR A 70 -3.18 -4.01 12.27
N GLU A 71 -3.68 -3.10 13.10
CA GLU A 71 -5.09 -3.10 13.53
C GLU A 71 -6.05 -2.93 12.35
N LEU A 72 -5.68 -2.07 11.39
CA LEU A 72 -6.45 -1.89 10.16
C LEU A 72 -6.44 -3.16 9.30
N GLN A 73 -5.30 -3.84 9.19
CA GLN A 73 -5.18 -5.09 8.45
C GLN A 73 -6.02 -6.22 9.07
N VAL A 74 -5.98 -6.39 10.40
CA VAL A 74 -6.83 -7.37 11.11
C VAL A 74 -8.31 -7.08 10.86
N LYS A 75 -8.73 -5.80 10.94
CA LYS A 75 -10.11 -5.41 10.62
C LYS A 75 -10.52 -5.76 9.19
N ASN A 76 -9.63 -5.59 8.21
CA ASN A 76 -9.92 -5.93 6.82
C ASN A 76 -10.13 -7.45 6.64
N PHE A 77 -9.36 -8.28 7.35
CA PHE A 77 -9.58 -9.73 7.37
C PHE A 77 -10.90 -10.11 8.05
N GLU A 78 -11.22 -9.51 9.20
CA GLU A 78 -12.52 -9.71 9.87
C GLU A 78 -13.69 -9.37 8.94
N GLN A 79 -13.62 -8.22 8.24
CA GLN A 79 -14.63 -7.82 7.26
C GLN A 79 -14.75 -8.79 6.08
N SER A 80 -13.64 -9.25 5.54
CA SER A 80 -13.63 -10.23 4.43
C SER A 80 -14.26 -11.55 4.85
N LEU A 81 -14.00 -11.99 6.09
CA LEU A 81 -14.57 -13.20 6.65
C LEU A 81 -16.09 -13.08 6.86
N ASP A 82 -16.57 -11.93 7.36
CA ASP A 82 -18.00 -11.68 7.53
C ASP A 82 -18.75 -11.61 6.19
N GLN A 83 -18.13 -11.03 5.16
CA GLN A 83 -18.67 -11.07 3.79
C GLN A 83 -18.80 -12.50 3.28
N LEU A 84 -17.77 -13.34 3.50
CA LEU A 84 -17.81 -14.75 3.11
C LEU A 84 -18.83 -15.57 3.89
N ARG A 85 -18.99 -15.32 5.20
CA ARG A 85 -20.05 -15.93 6.01
C ARG A 85 -21.44 -15.56 5.49
N THR A 86 -21.65 -14.28 5.18
CA THR A 86 -22.92 -13.79 4.63
C THR A 86 -23.20 -14.36 3.24
N ALA A 87 -22.17 -14.47 2.39
CA ALA A 87 -22.27 -15.04 1.05
C ALA A 87 -22.44 -16.57 1.04
N SER A 88 -22.05 -17.24 2.12
CA SER A 88 -22.17 -18.71 2.29
C SER A 88 -23.41 -19.10 3.10
N ALA A 89 -24.10 -18.15 3.72
CA ALA A 89 -25.37 -18.39 4.39
C ALA A 89 -26.46 -18.75 3.37
N PRO A 90 -27.30 -19.77 3.64
CA PRO A 90 -28.38 -20.15 2.73
C PRO A 90 -29.39 -19.00 2.61
N LYS A 91 -29.59 -18.50 1.38
CA LYS A 91 -30.60 -17.47 1.09
C LYS A 91 -31.99 -17.99 1.51
N PRO A 92 -32.77 -17.28 2.34
CA PRO A 92 -34.15 -17.65 2.60
C PRO A 92 -34.93 -17.58 1.29
N LYS A 93 -35.43 -18.73 0.82
CA LYS A 93 -36.29 -18.80 -0.37
C LYS A 93 -37.59 -18.05 -0.08
N PHE A 94 -37.86 -17.04 -0.91
CA PHE A 94 -39.11 -16.31 -1.05
C PHE A 94 -40.36 -17.08 -0.56
N ALA A 95 -40.97 -16.62 0.53
CA ALA A 95 -42.35 -16.97 0.86
C ALA A 95 -43.26 -15.81 0.43
N PHE A 96 -43.99 -16.00 -0.65
CA PHE A 96 -45.06 -15.10 -1.08
C PHE A 96 -46.19 -15.10 -0.04
N LYS A 97 -46.38 -14.00 0.69
CA LYS A 97 -47.62 -13.74 1.43
C LYS A 97 -48.25 -12.44 0.93
N ARG A 98 -49.31 -12.61 0.14
CA ARG A 98 -50.21 -11.55 -0.32
C ARG A 98 -51.28 -11.29 0.74
N LYS A 99 -51.52 -10.03 1.12
CA LYS A 99 -52.87 -9.52 1.45
C LYS A 99 -52.96 -8.00 1.31
N GLN A 100 -54.06 -7.56 0.72
CA GLN A 100 -54.42 -6.19 0.32
C GLN A 100 -54.75 -5.22 1.49
N ALA A 101 -54.61 -3.93 1.17
CA ALA A 101 -55.08 -2.68 1.78
C ALA A 101 -56.61 -2.66 2.10
N ALA A 102 -57.25 -1.80 2.91
CA ALA A 102 -57.00 -0.56 3.69
C ALA A 102 -58.25 -0.36 4.62
N PRO A 103 -58.70 0.86 5.02
CA PRO A 103 -58.17 1.86 5.98
C PRO A 103 -59.16 2.15 7.16
N SER A 104 -58.73 2.87 8.22
CA SER A 104 -59.54 3.94 8.86
C SER A 104 -58.87 4.57 10.10
N SER A 105 -59.18 5.86 10.26
CA SER A 105 -58.80 6.87 11.25
C SER A 105 -59.12 6.60 12.74
N GLY A 106 -58.41 7.30 13.64
CA GLY A 106 -58.92 7.63 14.98
C GLY A 106 -57.87 8.16 15.97
N GLN A 107 -57.95 9.45 16.31
CA GLN A 107 -57.15 10.18 17.31
C GLN A 107 -57.39 9.72 18.76
N THR A 108 -56.42 9.93 19.67
CA THR A 108 -56.57 10.74 20.92
C THR A 108 -55.29 10.75 21.79
N THR A 109 -54.80 11.95 22.11
CA THR A 109 -53.95 12.36 23.26
C THR A 109 -54.86 12.61 24.50
N PRO A 110 -54.41 12.69 25.79
CA PRO A 110 -53.38 13.66 26.28
C PRO A 110 -52.56 13.37 27.57
N SER A 111 -51.36 13.99 27.60
CA SER A 111 -50.72 14.80 28.67
C SER A 111 -50.53 14.31 30.13
N THR A 112 -49.27 14.30 30.60
CA THR A 112 -48.80 15.09 31.78
C THR A 112 -47.27 15.21 31.85
N LYS A 113 -46.77 16.28 32.48
CA LYS A 113 -45.49 17.00 32.25
C LYS A 113 -44.49 16.85 33.46
N PRO A 114 -43.35 17.58 33.54
CA PRO A 114 -41.96 17.09 33.73
C PRO A 114 -41.41 17.30 35.19
N PRO A 115 -40.10 17.12 35.54
CA PRO A 115 -39.04 18.14 35.28
C PRO A 115 -37.52 17.72 35.27
N LEU A 116 -36.68 18.53 34.57
CA LEU A 116 -35.29 19.03 34.90
C LEU A 116 -34.12 18.00 35.10
N THR A 117 -32.83 18.16 34.74
CA THR A 117 -31.96 19.13 34.02
C THR A 117 -30.52 18.54 33.95
N SER A 118 -29.80 18.79 32.83
CA SER A 118 -28.31 18.89 32.66
C SER A 118 -27.42 17.63 32.71
N PRO A 119 -26.18 17.63 32.12
CA PRO A 119 -25.58 18.52 31.11
C PRO A 119 -24.87 17.81 29.92
N ASN A 120 -24.84 18.51 28.78
CA ASN A 120 -23.67 18.68 27.92
C ASN A 120 -22.84 17.42 27.53
N ALA A 121 -23.34 16.63 26.57
CA ALA A 121 -22.47 15.81 25.74
C ALA A 121 -22.04 16.65 24.53
N ALA A 122 -20.79 17.09 24.55
CA ALA A 122 -20.13 17.73 23.43
C ALA A 122 -20.39 16.89 22.17
N SER A 123 -20.99 17.54 21.17
CA SER A 123 -20.96 17.10 19.79
C SER A 123 -19.50 16.95 19.39
N SER A 124 -18.96 15.75 19.52
CA SER A 124 -17.81 15.32 18.78
C SER A 124 -18.19 15.43 17.31
N THR A 125 -17.77 16.54 16.72
CA THR A 125 -17.63 16.71 15.29
C THR A 125 -16.88 15.48 14.81
N SER A 126 -17.62 14.51 14.29
CA SER A 126 -17.10 13.51 13.38
C SER A 126 -16.57 14.31 12.21
N THR A 127 -15.32 14.77 12.32
CA THR A 127 -14.54 15.18 11.18
C THR A 127 -14.52 13.95 10.29
N THR A 128 -15.37 13.95 9.27
CA THR A 128 -15.28 13.04 8.16
C THR A 128 -13.92 13.30 7.54
N ILE A 129 -12.88 12.61 8.04
CA ILE A 129 -11.58 12.60 7.42
C ILE A 129 -11.84 11.99 6.05
N SER A 130 -11.80 12.81 5.01
CA SER A 130 -11.73 12.33 3.64
C SER A 130 -10.45 11.51 3.58
N ASN A 131 -10.57 10.18 3.69
CA ASN A 131 -9.45 9.27 3.56
C ASN A 131 -9.04 9.25 2.09
N ASN A 132 -8.21 10.22 1.68
CA ASN A 132 -7.57 10.28 0.37
C ASN A 132 -6.31 9.40 0.30
N ALA A 133 -6.08 8.58 1.32
CA ALA A 133 -4.98 7.65 1.42
C ALA A 133 -5.35 6.33 0.74
N ARG A 134 -4.61 5.97 -0.30
CA ARG A 134 -4.70 4.69 -1.01
C ARG A 134 -3.54 3.80 -0.62
N SER A 135 -3.74 2.49 -0.58
CA SER A 135 -2.68 1.55 -0.29
C SER A 135 -2.70 0.31 -1.18
N LEU A 136 -1.50 -0.16 -1.53
CA LEU A 136 -1.23 -1.48 -2.10
C LEU A 136 -0.35 -2.22 -1.09
N SER A 137 -0.83 -3.33 -0.54
CA SER A 137 -0.04 -4.05 0.48
C SER A 137 -0.12 -5.57 0.39
N GLY A 138 1.01 -6.24 0.67
CA GLY A 138 1.11 -7.70 0.81
C GLY A 138 0.83 -8.48 -0.47
N HIS A 139 1.37 -7.99 -1.59
CA HIS A 139 1.31 -8.69 -2.87
C HIS A 139 2.63 -9.39 -3.14
N SER A 140 2.55 -10.60 -3.69
CA SER A 140 3.73 -11.30 -4.19
C SER A 140 3.51 -11.98 -5.54
N GLY A 141 4.51 -11.92 -6.41
CA GLY A 141 4.48 -12.58 -7.72
C GLY A 141 3.49 -11.97 -8.72
N ALA A 142 3.05 -10.72 -8.52
CA ALA A 142 1.93 -10.13 -9.24
C ALA A 142 2.32 -8.94 -10.12
N TYR A 143 1.59 -8.75 -11.21
CA TYR A 143 1.56 -7.50 -11.97
C TYR A 143 0.38 -6.65 -11.48
N LEU A 144 0.65 -5.45 -10.96
CA LEU A 144 -0.35 -4.53 -10.43
C LEU A 144 -0.42 -3.27 -11.29
N GLY A 145 -1.63 -2.90 -11.69
CA GLY A 145 -1.91 -1.73 -12.52
C GLY A 145 -2.61 -0.60 -11.75
N PRO A 146 -2.99 0.50 -12.42
CA PRO A 146 -3.79 1.56 -11.80
C PRO A 146 -5.15 1.06 -11.30
N THR A 147 -5.72 0.03 -11.94
CA THR A 147 -6.98 -0.61 -11.54
C THR A 147 -6.88 -1.43 -10.25
N SER A 148 -5.66 -1.76 -9.81
CA SER A 148 -5.42 -2.42 -8.52
C SER A 148 -5.55 -1.45 -7.34
N LEU A 149 -5.60 -0.14 -7.60
CA LEU A 149 -5.77 0.87 -6.58
C LEU A 149 -7.25 1.14 -6.28
N PRO A 150 -7.62 1.46 -5.03
CA PRO A 150 -8.95 1.95 -4.71
C PRO A 150 -9.31 3.17 -5.57
N ALA A 151 -10.57 3.28 -5.98
CA ALA A 151 -11.03 4.43 -6.75
C ALA A 151 -10.75 5.74 -6.01
N SER A 152 -10.11 6.69 -6.69
CA SER A 152 -9.86 8.01 -6.14
C SER A 152 -11.16 8.82 -6.15
N SER A 153 -11.57 9.33 -4.99
CA SER A 153 -12.76 10.16 -4.84
C SER A 153 -12.45 11.66 -4.88
N SER A 154 -11.19 12.06 -5.09
CA SER A 154 -10.75 13.45 -4.99
C SER A 154 -9.83 13.89 -6.12
N ALA A 155 -10.09 15.10 -6.65
CA ALA A 155 -9.23 15.78 -7.62
C ALA A 155 -8.01 16.48 -6.96
N SER A 156 -7.90 16.37 -5.62
CA SER A 156 -6.97 17.13 -4.79
C SER A 156 -5.99 16.18 -4.11
N GLY A 157 -4.83 15.94 -4.74
CA GLY A 157 -3.64 15.29 -4.14
C GLY A 157 -3.90 14.07 -3.26
N SER A 158 -3.71 12.86 -3.80
CA SER A 158 -3.82 11.61 -3.05
C SER A 158 -2.48 11.19 -2.42
N GLU A 159 -2.57 10.55 -1.25
CA GLU A 159 -1.44 9.84 -0.63
C GLU A 159 -1.48 8.38 -1.05
N LEU A 160 -0.38 7.85 -1.55
CA LEU A 160 -0.24 6.45 -1.94
C LEU A 160 0.79 5.76 -1.05
N THR A 161 0.38 4.66 -0.41
CA THR A 161 1.28 3.76 0.31
C THR A 161 1.45 2.44 -0.44
N ILE A 162 2.69 2.03 -0.72
CA ILE A 162 3.02 0.71 -1.24
C ILE A 162 3.82 -0.01 -0.16
N SER A 163 3.29 -1.10 0.40
CA SER A 163 4.00 -1.82 1.47
C SER A 163 4.01 -3.34 1.32
N ASP A 164 5.03 -3.99 1.85
CA ASP A 164 5.09 -5.45 1.97
C ASP A 164 4.92 -6.14 0.61
N VAL A 165 5.66 -5.68 -0.39
CA VAL A 165 5.57 -6.19 -1.77
C VAL A 165 6.83 -6.97 -2.12
N ASP A 166 6.68 -8.16 -2.67
CA ASP A 166 7.82 -9.00 -3.06
C ASP A 166 7.60 -9.68 -4.42
N ASN A 167 8.57 -9.62 -5.34
CA ASN A 167 8.43 -10.19 -6.69
C ASN A 167 7.26 -9.63 -7.50
N CYS A 168 7.02 -8.32 -7.44
CA CYS A 168 5.94 -7.70 -8.19
C CYS A 168 6.45 -6.71 -9.22
N ILE A 169 5.63 -6.50 -10.25
CA ILE A 169 5.75 -5.37 -11.16
C ILE A 169 4.55 -4.47 -10.87
N ILE A 170 4.81 -3.25 -10.40
CA ILE A 170 3.78 -2.25 -10.14
C ILE A 170 3.90 -1.20 -11.22
N ASN A 171 2.89 -1.10 -12.09
CA ASN A 171 2.81 -0.11 -13.14
C ASN A 171 1.64 0.83 -12.90
N LEU A 172 1.92 2.05 -12.46
CA LEU A 172 0.91 3.08 -12.20
C LEU A 172 0.87 4.16 -13.27
N PHE A 173 1.47 3.92 -14.45
CA PHE A 173 1.28 4.82 -15.57
C PHE A 173 -0.20 4.84 -16.00
N PRO A 174 -0.77 6.03 -16.28
CA PRO A 174 -2.17 6.15 -16.66
C PRO A 174 -2.41 5.39 -17.97
N THR A 175 -3.37 4.47 -17.96
CA THR A 175 -3.72 3.64 -19.12
C THR A 175 -4.75 4.31 -20.04
N SER A 176 -5.43 5.36 -19.55
CA SER A 176 -6.40 6.17 -20.29
C SER A 176 -6.33 7.62 -19.85
N SER A 177 -6.58 8.55 -20.78
CA SER A 177 -6.54 10.01 -20.59
C SER A 177 -7.65 10.59 -19.70
N GLU A 178 -8.43 9.75 -19.02
CA GLU A 178 -9.48 10.20 -18.10
C GLU A 178 -8.92 10.27 -16.68
N GLY A 179 -8.72 11.50 -16.20
CA GLY A 179 -8.40 11.80 -14.81
C GLY A 179 -7.09 11.18 -14.33
N ALA A 180 -5.95 11.83 -14.63
CA ALA A 180 -4.69 11.47 -13.98
C ALA A 180 -4.85 11.67 -12.46
N ASP A 181 -4.88 10.58 -11.70
CA ASP A 181 -4.80 10.62 -10.25
C ASP A 181 -3.54 11.37 -9.85
N VAL A 182 -3.71 12.58 -9.33
CA VAL A 182 -2.59 13.40 -8.86
C VAL A 182 -2.16 12.83 -7.51
N ILE A 183 -1.12 12.00 -7.52
CA ILE A 183 -0.44 11.56 -6.30
C ILE A 183 0.45 12.73 -5.84
N SER A 184 0.32 13.14 -4.58
CA SER A 184 1.14 14.20 -3.98
C SER A 184 2.11 13.67 -2.93
N ALA A 185 1.84 12.50 -2.36
CA ALA A 185 2.74 11.85 -1.42
C ALA A 185 2.80 10.36 -1.71
N LEU A 186 4.01 9.84 -1.87
CA LEU A 186 4.27 8.41 -2.00
C LEU A 186 5.07 7.92 -0.80
N HIS A 187 4.57 6.87 -0.16
CA HIS A 187 5.28 6.14 0.87
C HIS A 187 5.50 4.70 0.41
N VAL A 188 6.75 4.26 0.31
CA VAL A 188 7.11 2.89 -0.04
C VAL A 188 7.81 2.25 1.16
N LYS A 189 7.32 1.10 1.64
CA LYS A 189 7.88 0.41 2.82
C LYS A 189 8.03 -1.09 2.58
N ASN A 190 9.18 -1.69 2.89
CA ASN A 190 9.38 -3.15 2.82
C ASN A 190 9.03 -3.71 1.43
N VAL A 191 9.79 -3.31 0.41
CA VAL A 191 9.61 -3.77 -0.97
C VAL A 191 10.86 -4.48 -1.47
N LYS A 192 10.71 -5.69 -1.99
CA LYS A 192 11.82 -6.56 -2.37
C LYS A 192 11.65 -7.11 -3.78
N ARG A 193 12.75 -7.25 -4.51
CA ARG A 193 12.81 -7.99 -5.79
C ARG A 193 11.71 -7.58 -6.77
N SER A 194 11.42 -6.29 -6.84
CA SER A 194 10.26 -5.73 -7.55
C SER A 194 10.65 -4.64 -8.52
N VAL A 195 9.74 -4.28 -9.43
CA VAL A 195 9.88 -3.14 -10.34
C VAL A 195 8.71 -2.20 -10.12
N LEU A 196 8.98 -0.94 -9.79
CA LEU A 196 7.98 0.09 -9.56
C LEU A 196 8.08 1.13 -10.68
N LEU A 197 7.06 1.19 -11.52
CA LEU A 197 6.91 2.13 -12.62
C LEU A 197 5.87 3.18 -12.24
N LEU A 198 6.36 4.37 -11.87
CA LEU A 198 5.52 5.44 -11.32
C LEU A 198 5.58 6.68 -12.23
N PRO A 199 4.43 7.35 -12.45
CA PRO A 199 4.40 8.59 -13.21
C PRO A 199 5.15 9.70 -12.46
N VAL A 200 5.39 10.80 -13.17
CA VAL A 200 5.87 12.04 -12.53
C VAL A 200 4.77 12.58 -11.63
N MET A 201 5.08 12.73 -10.34
CA MET A 201 4.15 13.21 -9.32
C MET A 201 4.56 14.58 -8.77
N SER A 202 3.56 15.41 -8.47
CA SER A 202 3.74 16.76 -7.96
C SER A 202 3.91 16.80 -6.44
N GLY A 203 4.88 16.03 -5.90
CA GLY A 203 5.13 16.02 -4.46
C GLY A 203 6.30 15.14 -3.99
N SER A 204 6.19 14.52 -2.81
CA SER A 204 7.32 13.85 -2.14
C SER A 204 7.24 12.32 -2.18
N ALA A 205 8.40 11.68 -2.31
CA ALA A 205 8.58 10.24 -2.17
C ALA A 205 9.43 9.94 -0.94
N ILE A 206 8.93 9.06 -0.06
CA ILE A 206 9.67 8.50 1.06
C ILE A 206 9.70 6.99 0.87
N LEU A 207 10.91 6.43 0.84
CA LEU A 207 11.15 5.01 0.68
C LEU A 207 11.91 4.47 1.89
N HIS A 208 11.46 3.33 2.41
CA HIS A 208 12.05 2.68 3.56
C HIS A 208 12.13 1.17 3.35
N ASP A 209 13.28 0.55 3.61
CA ASP A 209 13.44 -0.90 3.47
C ASP A 209 13.11 -1.42 2.06
N VAL A 210 13.76 -0.83 1.06
CA VAL A 210 13.63 -1.24 -0.34
C VAL A 210 14.89 -2.00 -0.77
N GLN A 211 14.73 -3.20 -1.31
CA GLN A 211 15.84 -4.10 -1.61
C GLN A 211 15.70 -4.76 -2.98
N ASP A 212 16.81 -4.93 -3.70
CA ASP A 212 16.88 -5.63 -5.00
C ASP A 212 15.80 -5.15 -5.98
N THR A 213 15.65 -3.84 -6.14
CA THR A 213 14.46 -3.26 -6.77
C THR A 213 14.83 -2.24 -7.84
N VAL A 214 14.01 -2.16 -8.90
CA VAL A 214 14.08 -1.05 -9.86
C VAL A 214 12.94 -0.09 -9.58
N LEU A 215 13.25 1.19 -9.45
CA LEU A 215 12.30 2.26 -9.18
C LEU A 215 12.38 3.32 -10.27
N VAL A 216 11.28 3.56 -10.96
CA VAL A 216 11.11 4.67 -11.91
C VAL A 216 10.12 5.65 -11.30
N ILE A 217 10.58 6.88 -11.02
CA ILE A 217 9.74 7.90 -10.37
C ILE A 217 10.18 9.32 -10.72
N GLY A 218 9.22 10.20 -10.96
CA GLY A 218 9.46 11.65 -10.97
C GLY A 218 8.82 12.29 -9.75
N CYS A 219 9.53 13.14 -9.02
CA CYS A 219 8.98 13.80 -7.83
C CYS A 219 9.66 15.15 -7.56
N HIS A 220 9.12 15.92 -6.62
CA HIS A 220 9.76 17.17 -6.15
C HIS A 220 10.79 16.91 -5.04
N GLN A 221 10.59 15.89 -4.22
CA GLN A 221 11.43 15.54 -3.09
C GLN A 221 11.57 14.02 -3.01
N PHE A 222 12.78 13.52 -2.83
CA PHE A 222 13.08 12.10 -2.74
C PHE A 222 13.89 11.82 -1.48
N ARG A 223 13.39 10.89 -0.65
CA ARG A 223 14.09 10.40 0.54
C ARG A 223 14.07 8.88 0.55
N MET A 224 15.23 8.27 0.73
CA MET A 224 15.36 6.82 0.84
C MET A 224 16.13 6.46 2.12
N HIS A 225 15.63 5.49 2.87
CA HIS A 225 16.17 5.08 4.15
C HIS A 225 16.31 3.56 4.22
N THR A 226 17.38 3.05 4.88
CA THR A 226 17.60 1.61 5.14
C THR A 226 17.33 0.74 3.90
N SER A 227 17.91 1.09 2.76
CA SER A 227 17.63 0.44 1.47
C SER A 227 18.91 -0.01 0.79
N SER A 228 18.87 -1.07 -0.02
CA SER A 228 20.08 -1.62 -0.63
C SER A 228 19.84 -2.23 -2.00
N HIS A 229 20.80 -2.15 -2.91
CA HIS A 229 20.70 -2.77 -4.23
C HIS A 229 19.47 -2.26 -5.00
N VAL A 230 19.41 -0.94 -5.20
CA VAL A 230 18.27 -0.29 -5.85
C VAL A 230 18.74 0.55 -7.03
N ASP A 231 18.14 0.30 -8.19
CA ASP A 231 18.30 1.16 -9.38
C ASP A 231 17.16 2.17 -9.40
N VAL A 232 17.50 3.45 -9.32
CA VAL A 232 16.55 4.55 -9.23
C VAL A 232 16.65 5.43 -10.47
N TYR A 233 15.62 5.39 -11.30
CA TYR A 233 15.43 6.27 -12.44
C TYR A 233 14.60 7.46 -12.01
N LEU A 234 15.26 8.61 -11.83
CA LEU A 234 14.71 9.75 -11.10
C LEU A 234 14.61 11.02 -11.96
N SER A 235 13.48 11.72 -11.87
CA SER A 235 13.33 13.11 -12.30
C SER A 235 13.03 13.96 -11.09
N ILE A 236 13.88 14.95 -10.78
CA ILE A 236 13.75 15.74 -9.56
C ILE A 236 14.40 17.12 -9.70
N PRO A 237 13.74 18.21 -9.28
CA PRO A 237 14.32 19.57 -9.25
C PRO A 237 15.16 19.85 -7.99
N SER A 238 14.97 19.07 -6.92
CA SER A 238 15.71 19.16 -5.66
C SER A 238 16.79 18.07 -5.55
N ASN A 239 17.53 18.08 -4.45
CA ASN A 239 18.58 17.10 -4.20
C ASN A 239 17.97 15.84 -3.54
N PRO A 240 18.18 14.63 -4.11
CA PRO A 240 17.78 13.39 -3.45
C PRO A 240 18.52 13.21 -2.12
N ILE A 241 17.87 12.65 -1.11
CA ILE A 241 18.49 12.34 0.18
C ILE A 241 18.46 10.82 0.39
N ILE A 242 19.59 10.25 0.79
CA ILE A 242 19.68 8.85 1.23
C ILE A 242 20.26 8.76 2.63
N GLU A 243 19.87 7.75 3.38
CA GLU A 243 20.38 7.47 4.73
C GLU A 243 20.31 5.97 5.02
N HIS A 244 21.36 5.43 5.63
CA HIS A 244 21.52 4.00 5.90
C HIS A 244 21.32 3.12 4.65
N CYS A 245 21.71 3.64 3.49
CA CYS A 245 21.58 2.94 2.22
C CYS A 245 22.92 2.36 1.74
N SER A 246 22.89 1.40 0.82
CA SER A 246 24.08 0.85 0.17
C SER A 246 23.79 0.39 -1.26
N ASN A 247 24.78 0.47 -2.16
CA ASN A 247 24.63 0.04 -3.55
C ASN A 247 23.40 0.64 -4.27
N ILE A 248 23.15 1.94 -4.08
CA ILE A 248 22.08 2.66 -4.79
C ILE A 248 22.65 3.21 -6.10
N ARG A 249 21.97 3.00 -7.22
CA ARG A 249 22.41 3.49 -8.53
C ARG A 249 21.37 4.43 -9.11
N PHE A 250 21.76 5.66 -9.42
CA PHE A 250 20.84 6.66 -9.96
C PHE A 250 21.00 6.80 -11.47
N ALA A 251 19.89 6.86 -12.19
CA ALA A 251 19.81 7.12 -13.61
C ALA A 251 18.79 8.21 -13.90
N LYS A 252 18.88 8.79 -15.10
CA LYS A 252 17.87 9.72 -15.58
C LYS A 252 16.52 9.01 -15.77
N TYR A 253 15.43 9.67 -15.41
CA TYR A 253 14.09 9.20 -15.73
C TYR A 253 13.91 8.98 -17.25
N PRO A 254 13.33 7.85 -17.71
CA PRO A 254 13.20 7.57 -19.14
C PRO A 254 12.23 8.53 -19.81
N THR A 255 12.69 9.22 -20.85
CA THR A 255 11.91 10.29 -21.51
C THR A 255 10.68 9.79 -22.23
N HIS A 256 10.66 8.54 -22.74
CA HIS A 256 9.47 7.97 -23.38
C HIS A 256 8.34 7.64 -22.40
N LEU A 257 8.64 7.58 -21.09
CA LEU A 257 7.64 7.34 -20.04
C LEU A 257 7.01 8.64 -19.51
N THR A 258 7.49 9.81 -19.97
CA THR A 258 6.88 11.09 -19.59
C THR A 258 5.71 11.43 -20.51
N THR A 259 4.56 11.80 -19.93
CA THR A 259 3.40 12.33 -20.66
C THR A 259 3.51 13.83 -20.97
N SER A 260 4.51 14.52 -20.42
CA SER A 260 4.75 15.94 -20.68
C SER A 260 6.24 16.20 -20.87
N PRO A 261 6.67 16.77 -22.01
CA PRO A 261 8.07 17.11 -22.23
C PRO A 261 8.42 18.28 -21.30
N SER A 262 9.11 17.99 -20.19
CA SER A 262 9.68 19.03 -19.35
C SER A 262 10.94 19.58 -20.04
N ASN A 263 11.05 20.90 -20.14
CA ASN A 263 12.27 21.58 -20.57
C ASN A 263 13.35 21.35 -19.50
N ASP A 264 14.12 20.30 -19.71
CA ASP A 264 15.00 19.70 -18.71
C ASP A 264 16.31 20.50 -18.56
N ASN A 265 16.28 21.58 -17.78
CA ASN A 265 17.46 22.41 -17.49
C ASN A 265 17.97 22.28 -16.04
N ALA A 266 17.36 21.43 -15.19
CA ALA A 266 17.75 21.34 -13.78
C ALA A 266 17.44 19.99 -13.11
N ASN A 267 17.48 18.86 -13.84
CA ASN A 267 17.33 17.54 -13.20
C ASN A 267 18.57 17.20 -12.34
N LYS A 268 18.39 17.19 -11.02
CA LYS A 268 19.46 17.04 -10.00
C LYS A 268 19.60 15.61 -9.46
N TYR A 269 19.23 14.61 -10.25
CA TYR A 269 19.25 13.20 -9.80
C TYR A 269 20.63 12.69 -9.34
N LEU A 270 21.72 13.31 -9.81
CA LEU A 270 23.10 13.00 -9.37
C LEU A 270 23.61 13.88 -8.22
N SER A 271 22.83 14.86 -7.75
CA SER A 271 23.20 15.70 -6.59
C SER A 271 22.71 15.07 -5.27
N VAL A 272 23.01 13.78 -5.07
CA VAL A 272 22.50 12.99 -3.95
C VAL A 272 23.23 13.38 -2.66
N GLN A 273 22.47 13.63 -1.61
CA GLN A 273 22.95 13.90 -0.26
C GLN A 273 22.87 12.62 0.57
N ASP A 274 24.01 12.04 0.89
CA ASP A 274 24.09 10.86 1.76
C ASP A 274 24.36 11.27 3.20
N PHE A 275 23.34 11.10 4.05
CA PHE A 275 23.39 11.49 5.45
C PHE A 275 24.16 10.47 6.32
N SER A 276 24.37 9.25 5.83
CA SER A 276 25.25 8.28 6.48
C SER A 276 26.73 8.53 6.19
N HIS A 277 27.05 9.35 5.20
CA HIS A 277 28.42 9.68 4.82
C HIS A 277 28.72 11.18 5.04
N ILE A 278 28.96 11.55 6.30
CA ILE A 278 29.27 12.92 6.72
C ILE A 278 30.68 13.41 6.31
N ARG A 279 31.43 12.62 5.54
CA ARG A 279 32.81 12.95 5.15
C ARG A 279 32.82 13.75 3.84
N ALA A 280 33.88 14.53 3.62
CA ALA A 280 34.06 15.30 2.39
C ALA A 280 34.41 14.45 1.15
N THR A 281 34.67 13.15 1.32
CA THR A 281 34.93 12.22 0.20
C THR A 281 33.62 11.85 -0.49
N PRO A 282 33.65 11.40 -1.76
CA PRO A 282 32.47 10.81 -2.39
C PRO A 282 31.88 9.69 -1.53
N SER A 283 30.55 9.62 -1.48
CA SER A 283 29.86 8.55 -0.76
C SER A 283 30.09 7.21 -1.48
N PRO A 284 30.38 6.12 -0.74
CA PRO A 284 30.43 4.77 -1.32
C PRO A 284 29.05 4.12 -1.46
N ASN A 285 28.00 4.72 -0.91
CA ASN A 285 26.67 4.11 -0.80
C ASN A 285 25.82 4.28 -2.05
N TRP A 286 26.22 5.17 -2.95
CA TRP A 286 25.53 5.40 -4.20
C TRP A 286 26.50 5.72 -5.35
N GLN A 287 26.04 5.51 -6.57
CA GLN A 287 26.75 5.90 -7.78
C GLN A 287 25.77 6.21 -8.92
N GLU A 288 26.28 6.75 -10.02
CA GLU A 288 25.53 6.82 -11.27
C GLU A 288 25.39 5.41 -11.87
N LEU A 289 24.23 5.09 -12.42
CA LEU A 289 23.99 3.83 -13.12
C LEU A 289 24.76 3.85 -14.46
N PRO A 290 25.67 2.90 -14.70
CA PRO A 290 26.42 2.82 -15.96
C PRO A 290 25.48 2.66 -17.16
N GLY A 291 25.75 3.39 -18.26
CA GLY A 291 24.87 3.44 -19.43
C GLY A 291 24.62 2.10 -20.13
N ASP A 292 25.53 1.14 -19.99
CA ASP A 292 25.39 -0.25 -20.48
C ASP A 292 24.41 -1.10 -19.64
N THR A 293 24.18 -0.71 -18.39
CA THR A 293 23.22 -1.37 -17.49
C THR A 293 21.84 -0.71 -17.46
N VAL A 294 21.72 0.47 -18.08
CA VAL A 294 20.44 1.18 -18.24
C VAL A 294 19.47 0.30 -19.04
N ILE A 295 18.23 0.22 -18.56
CA ILE A 295 17.16 -0.52 -19.22
C ILE A 295 16.72 0.26 -20.47
N GLY A 296 16.85 -0.38 -21.64
CA GLY A 296 16.40 0.14 -22.93
C GLY A 296 14.89 0.36 -22.99
N GLU A 297 14.44 1.23 -23.90
CA GLU A 297 13.04 1.68 -23.98
C GLU A 297 12.07 0.52 -24.23
N GLU A 298 12.48 -0.45 -25.03
CA GLU A 298 11.70 -1.63 -25.40
C GLU A 298 11.53 -2.67 -24.29
N ARG A 299 12.30 -2.55 -23.19
CA ARG A 299 12.37 -3.56 -22.12
C ARG A 299 11.45 -3.27 -20.95
N TRP A 300 10.88 -2.07 -20.85
CA TRP A 300 10.02 -1.70 -19.73
C TRP A 300 8.68 -2.46 -19.78
N PRO A 301 8.23 -3.08 -18.67
CA PRO A 301 6.99 -3.84 -18.63
C PRO A 301 5.77 -2.93 -18.47
N VAL A 302 5.52 -2.08 -19.48
CA VAL A 302 4.40 -1.12 -19.48
C VAL A 302 3.09 -1.70 -19.98
N ALA A 303 3.11 -2.82 -20.71
CA ALA A 303 1.91 -3.44 -21.27
C ALA A 303 1.18 -4.32 -20.23
N PRO A 304 -0.15 -4.19 -20.06
CA PRO A 304 -0.93 -5.10 -19.25
C PRO A 304 -1.03 -6.47 -19.94
N GLY A 305 -0.31 -7.47 -19.43
CA GLY A 305 -0.25 -8.81 -20.02
C GLY A 305 1.08 -9.52 -19.87
N VAL A 306 1.85 -9.22 -18.82
CA VAL A 306 3.09 -9.95 -18.54
C VAL A 306 2.70 -11.32 -17.98
N ASP A 307 2.63 -12.32 -18.87
CA ASP A 307 2.25 -13.70 -18.51
C ASP A 307 3.25 -14.34 -17.52
N ASP A 308 4.50 -13.89 -17.52
CA ASP A 308 5.55 -14.36 -16.60
C ASP A 308 6.30 -13.20 -15.93
N VAL A 309 5.73 -12.71 -14.82
CA VAL A 309 6.31 -11.67 -13.97
C VAL A 309 7.73 -12.05 -13.53
N ARG A 310 7.99 -13.32 -13.23
CA ARG A 310 9.26 -13.78 -12.67
C ARG A 310 10.39 -13.68 -13.68
N THR A 311 10.16 -14.10 -14.93
CA THR A 311 11.16 -14.00 -16.00
C THR A 311 11.48 -12.54 -16.33
N VAL A 312 10.46 -11.68 -16.36
CA VAL A 312 10.68 -10.24 -16.58
C VAL A 312 11.53 -9.63 -15.46
N LEU A 313 11.19 -9.92 -14.19
CA LEU A 313 11.98 -9.47 -13.04
C LEU A 313 13.44 -9.95 -13.11
N GLN A 314 13.69 -11.22 -13.43
CA GLN A 314 15.06 -11.74 -13.57
C GLN A 314 15.90 -10.98 -14.61
N SER A 315 15.25 -10.42 -15.63
CA SER A 315 15.93 -9.65 -16.67
C SER A 315 16.20 -8.19 -16.27
N LEU A 316 15.35 -7.60 -15.43
CA LEU A 316 15.35 -6.17 -15.11
C LEU A 316 15.99 -5.85 -13.76
N LEU A 317 15.92 -6.77 -12.79
CA LEU A 317 16.42 -6.52 -11.45
C LEU A 317 17.95 -6.29 -11.46
N PRO A 318 18.45 -5.46 -10.54
CA PRO A 318 19.87 -5.17 -10.44
C PRO A 318 20.68 -6.47 -10.30
N LYS A 319 21.65 -6.67 -11.20
CA LYS A 319 22.64 -7.75 -11.09
C LYS A 319 23.85 -7.19 -10.35
N HIS A 320 24.01 -7.61 -9.10
CA HIS A 320 25.14 -7.23 -8.24
C HIS A 320 26.10 -8.40 -8.05
#